data_AF-A0A968BYH4-F1
#
_entry.id   AF-A0A968BYH4-F1
#
_cell.length_a   1.000
_cell.length_b   1.000
_cell.length_c   1.000
_cell.angle_alpha   90.00
_cell.angle_beta   90.00
_cell.angle_gamma   90.00
#
_symmetry.space_group_name_H-M   'P 1'
#
loop_
_entity.id
_entity.type
_entity.pdbx_description
1 polymer ?
#
loop_
_entity_poly.entity_id
_entity_poly.type
_entity_poly.pdbx_seq_one_letter_code
_entity_poly.pdbx_strand_id
1 'polypeptide(L)'
;MMRHRRSEALSDLGAVVLLVLLPLLLFAPVALGSRTLVPADSLFLFEPYRAAASDLGVAFPQNHLVADLILENYAWKRFLVEAIRSRELPLWDPYIFAGHPFLANGQHSALY
;
A
#
# COMPACT_ATOMS: atom_id res chain seq x y z
N MET A 1 41.48 -12.62 -19.58
CA MET A 1 40.02 -12.80 -19.85
C MET A 1 39.20 -13.06 -18.57
N MET A 2 39.55 -14.00 -17.68
CA MET A 2 38.75 -14.30 -16.46
C MET A 2 38.69 -13.17 -15.41
N ARG A 3 39.75 -12.34 -15.28
CA ARG A 3 39.81 -11.24 -14.29
C ARG A 3 38.87 -10.07 -14.63
N HIS A 4 38.58 -9.86 -15.91
CA HIS A 4 37.66 -8.82 -16.39
C HIS A 4 36.20 -9.17 -16.02
N ARG A 5 35.78 -10.41 -16.27
CA ARG A 5 34.44 -10.91 -15.91
C ARG A 5 34.13 -10.86 -14.41
N ARG A 6 35.13 -11.06 -13.55
CA ARG A 6 34.95 -10.96 -12.08
C ARG A 6 34.71 -9.51 -11.62
N SER A 7 35.34 -8.53 -12.27
CA SER A 7 35.15 -7.12 -11.93
C SER A 7 33.76 -6.64 -12.31
N GLU A 8 33.25 -7.06 -13.46
CA GLU A 8 31.88 -6.76 -13.92
C GLU A 8 30.84 -7.35 -12.96
N ALA A 9 30.99 -8.63 -12.58
CA ALA A 9 30.08 -9.29 -11.65
C ALA A 9 30.02 -8.62 -10.26
N LEU A 10 31.13 -8.04 -9.79
CA LEU A 10 31.16 -7.30 -8.51
C LEU A 10 30.46 -5.94 -8.61
N SER A 11 30.63 -5.24 -9.74
CA SER A 11 29.92 -3.99 -10.01
C SER A 11 28.41 -4.22 -10.14
N ASP A 12 28.00 -5.27 -10.85
CA ASP A 12 26.58 -5.65 -11.00
C ASP A 12 25.98 -6.03 -9.64
N LEU A 13 26.70 -6.81 -8.84
CA LEU A 13 26.28 -7.13 -7.48
C LEU A 13 26.15 -5.88 -6.61
N GLY A 14 27.10 -4.94 -6.72
CA GLY A 14 27.04 -3.66 -6.03
C GLY A 14 25.81 -2.85 -6.43
N ALA A 15 25.47 -2.81 -7.73
CA ALA A 15 24.29 -2.13 -8.24
C ALA A 15 22.99 -2.80 -7.73
N VAL A 16 22.91 -4.14 -7.75
CA VAL A 16 21.77 -4.88 -7.21
C VAL A 16 21.60 -4.62 -5.71
N VAL A 17 22.68 -4.70 -4.94
CA VAL A 17 22.66 -4.43 -3.50
C VAL A 17 22.19 -3.01 -3.24
N LEU A 18 22.68 -2.02 -3.99
CA LEU A 18 22.25 -0.63 -3.85
C LEU A 18 20.76 -0.47 -4.17
N LEU A 19 20.27 -1.03 -5.28
CA LEU A 19 18.88 -0.94 -5.70
C LEU A 19 17.91 -1.61 -4.72
N VAL A 20 18.37 -2.61 -3.97
CA VAL A 20 17.58 -3.27 -2.92
C VAL A 20 17.68 -2.52 -1.59
N LEU A 21 18.89 -2.18 -1.14
CA LEU A 21 19.09 -1.59 0.18
C LEU A 21 18.62 -0.14 0.25
N LEU A 22 18.79 0.65 -0.80
CA LEU A 22 18.41 2.06 -0.79
C LEU A 22 16.92 2.28 -0.46
N PRO A 23 15.94 1.65 -1.15
CA PRO A 23 14.54 1.81 -0.79
C PRO A 23 14.22 1.21 0.58
N LEU A 24 14.83 0.08 0.96
CA LEU A 24 14.63 -0.49 2.29
C LEU A 24 15.10 0.43 3.41
N LEU A 25 16.19 1.15 3.21
CA LEU A 25 16.70 2.14 4.17
C LEU A 25 15.82 3.39 4.19
N LEU A 26 15.42 3.91 3.03
CA LEU A 26 14.54 5.08 2.92
C LEU A 26 13.18 4.82 3.58
N PHE A 27 12.64 3.62 3.37
CA PHE A 27 11.36 3.19 3.93
C PHE A 27 11.53 2.31 5.16
N ALA A 28 12.69 2.31 5.84
CA ALA A 28 12.93 1.46 7.01
C ALA A 28 11.85 1.59 8.10
N PRO A 29 11.33 2.79 8.43
CA PRO A 29 10.24 2.92 9.40
C PRO A 29 8.93 2.22 8.99
N VAL A 30 8.73 2.00 7.69
CA VAL A 30 7.57 1.29 7.15
C VAL A 30 7.86 -0.19 6.97
N ALA A 31 9.03 -0.55 6.44
CA ALA A 31 9.42 -1.92 6.14
C ALA A 31 9.71 -2.75 7.40
N LEU A 32 10.30 -2.11 8.42
CA LEU A 32 10.75 -2.77 9.65
C LEU A 32 10.10 -2.19 10.92
N GLY A 33 9.47 -1.01 10.81
CA GLY A 33 8.87 -0.31 11.93
C GLY A 33 7.35 -0.43 11.97
N SER A 34 6.73 0.46 12.74
CA SER A 34 5.28 0.52 12.96
C SER A 34 4.58 1.60 12.12
N ARG A 35 5.27 2.19 11.13
CA ARG A 35 4.68 3.20 10.24
C ARG A 35 4.10 2.55 8.99
N THR A 36 3.22 3.27 8.31
CA THR A 36 2.61 2.85 7.04
C THR A 36 2.75 3.95 6.00
N LEU A 37 2.80 3.56 4.71
CA LEU A 37 2.68 4.50 3.59
C LEU A 37 1.23 4.92 3.33
N VAL A 38 0.26 4.18 3.86
CA VAL A 38 -1.15 4.54 3.76
C VAL A 38 -1.40 5.76 4.68
N PRO A 39 -2.00 6.84 4.18
CA PRO A 39 -2.24 8.06 4.95
C PRO A 39 -3.43 7.87 5.92
N ALA A 40 -3.27 7.01 6.93
CA ALA A 40 -4.33 6.65 7.88
C ALA A 40 -4.85 7.84 8.70
N ASP A 41 -4.01 8.86 8.87
CA ASP A 41 -4.37 10.14 9.47
C ASP A 41 -5.46 10.90 8.67
N SER A 42 -5.60 10.63 7.37
CA SER A 42 -6.65 11.23 6.53
C SER A 42 -8.07 10.80 6.92
N LEU A 43 -8.24 9.70 7.67
CA LEU A 43 -9.53 9.33 8.26
C LEU A 43 -10.08 10.43 9.19
N PHE A 44 -9.19 11.13 9.90
CA PHE A 44 -9.55 12.16 10.87
C PHE A 44 -10.05 13.47 10.23
N LEU A 45 -10.07 13.57 8.90
CA LEU A 45 -10.75 14.65 8.20
C LEU A 45 -12.27 14.56 8.32
N PHE A 46 -12.82 13.38 8.59
CA PHE A 46 -14.25 13.09 8.56
C PHE A 46 -14.75 12.43 9.85
N GLU A 47 -16.05 12.58 10.14
CA GLU A 47 -16.68 11.78 11.20
C GLU A 47 -16.75 10.29 10.81
N PRO A 48 -16.73 9.37 11.79
CA PRO A 48 -16.67 9.60 13.24
C PRO A 48 -15.25 9.79 13.80
N TYR A 49 -14.21 9.58 12.98
CA TYR A 49 -12.82 9.59 13.45
C TYR A 49 -12.37 10.98 13.89
N ARG A 50 -12.83 12.03 13.23
CA ARG A 50 -12.53 13.42 13.57
C ARG A 50 -12.85 13.76 15.02
N ALA A 51 -13.92 13.21 15.60
CA ALA A 51 -14.25 13.41 17.02
C ALA A 51 -13.14 12.94 17.98
N ALA A 52 -12.33 11.96 17.59
CA ALA A 52 -11.21 11.44 18.39
C ALA A 52 -9.83 12.02 17.98
N ALA A 53 -9.79 12.97 17.04
CA ALA A 53 -8.53 13.49 16.49
C ALA A 53 -7.64 14.14 17.56
N SER A 54 -8.23 14.96 18.43
CA SER A 54 -7.50 15.62 19.54
C SER A 54 -6.90 14.62 20.51
N ASP A 55 -7.67 13.58 20.86
CA ASP A 55 -7.31 12.60 21.88
C ASP A 55 -6.15 11.71 21.39
N LEU A 56 -6.08 11.48 20.08
CA LEU A 56 -5.02 10.71 19.42
C LEU A 56 -3.87 11.59 18.90
N GLY A 57 -3.91 12.90 19.17
CA GLY A 57 -2.85 13.84 18.76
C GLY A 57 -2.76 14.06 17.25
N VAL A 58 -3.83 13.85 16.51
CA VAL A 58 -3.90 14.05 15.06
C VAL A 58 -4.44 15.44 14.77
N ALA A 59 -3.58 16.36 14.35
CA ALA A 59 -3.97 17.74 14.03
C ALA A 59 -4.47 17.90 12.59
N PHE A 60 -3.63 17.52 11.61
CA PHE A 60 -3.97 17.53 10.19
C PHE A 60 -3.15 16.46 9.45
N PRO A 61 -3.70 15.79 8.42
CA PRO A 61 -2.99 14.73 7.73
C PRO A 61 -1.73 15.23 7.03
N GLN A 62 -0.66 14.43 7.07
CA GLN A 62 0.62 14.79 6.46
C GLN A 62 0.55 14.89 4.94
N ASN A 63 -0.26 14.03 4.29
CA ASN A 63 -0.46 14.06 2.86
C ASN A 63 -1.91 13.69 2.49
N HIS A 64 -2.79 14.68 2.57
CA HIS A 64 -4.21 14.54 2.25
C HIS A 64 -4.50 14.35 0.75
N LEU A 65 -3.53 14.64 -0.15
CA LEU A 65 -3.72 14.52 -1.61
C LEU A 65 -3.87 13.07 -2.07
N VAL A 66 -3.48 12.10 -1.23
CA VAL A 66 -3.57 10.66 -1.50
C VAL A 66 -4.56 9.96 -0.56
N ALA A 67 -5.56 10.70 -0.05
CA ALA A 67 -6.54 10.17 0.89
C ALA A 67 -7.37 9.00 0.33
N ASP A 68 -7.52 8.91 -0.99
CA ASP A 68 -8.15 7.78 -1.70
C ASP A 68 -7.50 6.43 -1.35
N LEU A 69 -6.21 6.43 -0.98
CA LEU A 69 -5.52 5.22 -0.55
C LEU A 69 -6.16 4.58 0.69
N ILE A 70 -6.62 5.37 1.65
CA ILE A 70 -7.28 4.86 2.87
C ILE A 70 -8.80 4.84 2.73
N LEU A 71 -9.39 5.84 2.06
CA LEU A 71 -10.84 5.98 1.97
C LEU A 71 -11.50 4.98 1.01
N GLU A 72 -10.75 4.51 0.02
CA GLU A 72 -11.31 3.67 -1.04
C GLU A 72 -10.44 2.42 -1.28
N ASN A 73 -9.19 2.61 -1.70
CA ASN A 73 -8.32 1.52 -2.13
C ASN A 73 -8.05 0.49 -1.03
N TYR A 74 -7.87 0.93 0.22
CA TYR A 74 -7.60 0.02 1.34
C TYR A 74 -8.70 -1.03 1.49
N ALA A 75 -9.97 -0.64 1.43
CA ALA A 75 -11.10 -1.55 1.56
C ALA A 75 -11.12 -2.58 0.42
N TRP A 76 -10.93 -2.14 -0.82
CA TRP A 76 -10.87 -3.04 -1.97
C TRP A 76 -9.70 -4.01 -1.93
N LYS A 77 -8.50 -3.55 -1.53
CA LYS A 77 -7.34 -4.44 -1.38
C LYS A 77 -7.57 -5.45 -0.26
N ARG A 78 -8.21 -5.06 0.83
CA ARG A 78 -8.60 -5.97 1.91
C ARG A 78 -9.58 -7.04 1.40
N PHE A 79 -10.61 -6.66 0.65
CA PHE A 79 -11.55 -7.59 0.04
C PHE A 79 -10.86 -8.58 -0.91
N LEU A 80 -10.02 -8.08 -1.82
CA LEU A 80 -9.26 -8.91 -2.75
C LEU A 80 -8.34 -9.91 -2.03
N VAL A 81 -7.60 -9.46 -1.01
CA VAL A 81 -6.72 -10.33 -0.22
C VAL A 81 -7.52 -11.41 0.48
N GLU A 82 -8.69 -11.08 1.03
CA GLU A 82 -9.56 -12.06 1.69
C GLU A 82 -10.11 -13.09 0.70
N ALA A 83 -10.58 -12.65 -0.48
CA ALA A 83 -11.03 -13.55 -1.54
C ALA A 83 -9.93 -14.50 -2.01
N ILE A 84 -8.70 -14.00 -2.19
CA ILE A 84 -7.55 -14.86 -2.54
C ILE A 84 -7.26 -15.88 -1.43
N ARG A 85 -7.34 -15.47 -0.16
CA ARG A 85 -7.14 -16.35 0.99
C ARG A 85 -8.23 -17.42 1.10
N SER A 86 -9.48 -17.07 0.79
CA SER A 86 -10.60 -18.01 0.71
C SER A 86 -10.58 -18.87 -0.56
N ARG A 87 -9.69 -18.59 -1.52
CA ARG A 87 -9.61 -19.21 -2.86
C ARG A 87 -10.86 -18.95 -3.70
N GLU A 88 -11.48 -17.80 -3.49
CA GLU A 88 -12.63 -17.34 -4.26
C GLU A 88 -12.19 -16.31 -5.29
N LEU A 89 -12.82 -16.35 -6.46
CA LEU A 89 -12.64 -15.32 -7.47
C LEU A 89 -13.59 -14.15 -7.15
N PRO A 90 -13.09 -12.94 -6.83
CA PRO A 90 -13.93 -11.82 -6.42
C PRO A 90 -14.61 -11.17 -7.63
N LEU A 91 -15.64 -11.83 -8.17
CA LEU A 91 -16.40 -11.31 -9.30
C LEU A 91 -17.41 -10.23 -8.90
N TRP A 92 -17.89 -10.28 -7.66
CA TRP A 92 -18.94 -9.41 -7.14
C TRP A 92 -18.56 -8.92 -5.75
N ASP A 93 -18.63 -7.60 -5.53
CA ASP A 93 -18.51 -6.98 -4.21
C ASP A 93 -19.93 -6.75 -3.66
N PRO A 94 -20.32 -7.40 -2.55
CA PRO A 94 -21.66 -7.27 -1.98
C PRO A 94 -21.81 -6.09 -1.00
N TYR A 95 -20.75 -5.35 -0.67
CA TYR A 95 -20.73 -4.44 0.49
C TYR A 95 -21.27 -3.05 0.21
N ILE A 96 -21.48 -2.69 -1.06
CA ILE A 96 -21.99 -1.38 -1.48
C ILE A 96 -23.33 -1.55 -2.20
N PHE A 97 -24.40 -0.95 -1.65
CA PHE A 97 -25.78 -1.11 -2.12
C PHE A 97 -26.24 -2.58 -2.16
N ALA A 98 -26.70 -3.08 -3.32
CA ALA A 98 -27.00 -4.49 -3.57
C ALA A 98 -25.79 -5.25 -4.16
N GLY A 99 -24.64 -4.58 -4.18
CA GLY A 99 -23.38 -5.02 -4.76
C GLY A 99 -23.14 -4.51 -6.18
N HIS A 100 -21.92 -4.71 -6.64
CA HIS A 100 -21.48 -4.37 -7.99
C HIS A 100 -20.42 -5.36 -8.50
N PRO A 101 -20.18 -5.41 -9.82
CA PRO A 101 -19.04 -6.16 -10.36
C PRO A 101 -17.75 -5.66 -9.71
N PHE A 102 -17.01 -6.57 -9.06
CA PHE A 102 -15.69 -6.26 -8.54
C PHE A 102 -14.69 -6.42 -9.68
N LEU A 103 -14.28 -7.63 -10.07
CA LEU A 103 -13.19 -7.84 -11.04
C LEU A 103 -13.27 -7.07 -12.38
N ALA A 104 -14.48 -6.72 -12.85
CA ALA A 104 -14.68 -5.91 -14.06
C ALA A 104 -14.46 -4.40 -13.85
N ASN A 105 -14.30 -3.95 -12.60
CA ASN A 105 -14.05 -2.57 -12.22
C ASN A 105 -12.54 -2.26 -12.30
N GLY A 106 -12.16 -1.30 -13.13
CA GLY A 106 -10.77 -0.88 -13.27
C GLY A 106 -10.22 -0.09 -12.08
N GLN A 107 -11.07 0.53 -11.26
CA GLN A 107 -10.63 1.48 -10.23
C GLN A 107 -9.82 0.83 -9.11
N HIS A 108 -10.14 -0.41 -8.73
CA HIS A 108 -9.43 -1.10 -7.65
C HIS A 108 -8.11 -1.75 -8.10
N SER A 109 -7.78 -1.71 -9.39
CA SER A 109 -6.55 -2.25 -9.98
C SER A 109 -6.23 -3.67 -9.45
N ALA A 110 -7.18 -4.60 -9.60
CA ALA A 110 -6.95 -5.98 -9.14
C ALA A 110 -6.14 -6.79 -10.16
N LEU A 111 -6.20 -6.40 -11.44
CA LEU A 111 -5.57 -7.08 -12.57
C LEU A 111 -4.41 -6.27 -13.20
N TYR A 112 -4.05 -5.13 -12.60
CA TYR A 112 -2.95 -4.22 -13.00
C TYR A 112 -2.20 -3.80 -11.74
#